data_AF-A0A2V5X8Q4-F1
#
_entry.id   AF-A0A2V5X8Q4-F1
#
_cell.length_a   1.000
_cell.length_b   1.000
_cell.length_c   1.000
_cell.angle_alpha   90.00
_cell.angle_beta   90.00
_cell.angle_gamma   90.00
#
_symmetry.space_group_name_H-M   'P 1'
#
loop_
_entity.id
_entity.type
_entity.pdbx_description
1 polymer ?
#
loop_
_entity_poly.entity_id
_entity_poly.type
_entity_poly.pdbx_seq_one_letter_code
_entity_poly.pdbx_strand_id
1 'polypeptide(L)'
;MKTFEEKWTAWLDGQLSGKELAEFESSLPDLAAAEAEKRDAQKLGAFLKEQLTTQAMSNEEFFSHQLHEWIARESAARHRSTSTWWTIPRLVWSGATALALFVITTVVLMSQHQPGEQSEYLTQILQSRVDPAANPNATISIFESKTDNKVTVLWTEGLQSLPADYAAK
;
A
#
# COMPACT_ATOMS: atom_id res chain seq x y z
N MET A 1 -43.93 7.96 -9.56
CA MET A 1 -44.44 6.68 -10.08
C MET A 1 -44.46 6.79 -11.59
N LYS A 2 -43.98 5.78 -12.33
CA LYS A 2 -44.09 5.78 -13.80
C LYS A 2 -45.56 5.70 -14.22
N THR A 3 -45.92 6.38 -15.29
CA THR A 3 -47.28 6.28 -15.87
C THR A 3 -47.49 4.91 -16.51
N PHE A 4 -48.75 4.58 -16.83
CA PHE A 4 -49.05 3.35 -17.58
C PHE A 4 -48.33 3.34 -18.94
N GLU A 5 -48.38 4.46 -19.67
CA GLU A 5 -47.72 4.62 -20.98
C GLU A 5 -46.21 4.37 -20.90
N GLU A 6 -45.54 4.95 -19.90
CA GLU A 6 -44.10 4.74 -19.69
C GLU A 6 -43.78 3.27 -19.40
N LYS A 7 -44.61 2.58 -18.62
CA LYS A 7 -44.43 1.14 -18.35
C LYS A 7 -44.73 0.30 -19.57
N TRP A 8 -45.74 0.67 -20.35
CA TRP A 8 -46.08 0.02 -21.61
C TRP A 8 -44.93 0.10 -22.61
N THR A 9 -44.39 1.29 -22.86
CA THR A 9 -43.21 1.46 -23.73
C THR A 9 -42.00 0.70 -23.19
N ALA A 10 -41.72 0.80 -21.89
CA ALA A 10 -40.61 0.05 -21.28
C ALA A 10 -40.80 -1.47 -21.38
N TRP A 11 -42.04 -1.97 -21.34
CA TRP A 11 -42.36 -3.39 -21.51
C TRP A 11 -42.23 -3.84 -22.97
N LEU A 12 -42.64 -2.99 -23.93
CA LEU A 12 -42.42 -3.21 -25.37
C LEU A 12 -40.93 -3.31 -25.70
N ASP A 13 -40.13 -2.40 -25.13
CA ASP A 13 -38.68 -2.31 -25.33
C ASP A 13 -37.87 -3.33 -24.50
N GLY A 14 -38.52 -4.13 -23.64
CA GLY A 14 -37.85 -5.13 -22.80
C GLY A 14 -37.01 -4.53 -21.66
N GLN A 15 -37.27 -3.29 -21.26
CA GLN A 15 -36.58 -2.58 -20.19
C GLN A 15 -37.22 -2.82 -18.80
N LEU A 16 -38.43 -3.37 -18.74
CA LEU A 16 -39.01 -3.84 -17.48
C LEU A 16 -38.35 -5.15 -17.04
N SER A 17 -37.96 -5.23 -15.77
CA SER A 17 -37.34 -6.43 -15.20
C SER A 17 -37.80 -6.71 -13.78
N GLY A 18 -37.69 -7.97 -13.37
CA GLY A 18 -37.95 -8.43 -12.00
C GLY A 18 -39.38 -8.13 -11.54
N LYS A 19 -39.51 -7.45 -10.40
CA LYS A 19 -40.79 -7.21 -9.74
C LYS A 19 -41.70 -6.26 -10.54
N GLU A 20 -41.12 -5.26 -11.20
CA GLU A 20 -41.89 -4.26 -11.96
C GLU A 20 -42.57 -4.90 -13.19
N LEU A 21 -41.92 -5.88 -13.82
CA LEU A 21 -42.48 -6.65 -14.92
C LEU A 21 -43.66 -7.50 -14.47
N ALA A 22 -43.52 -8.24 -13.37
CA ALA A 22 -44.60 -9.08 -12.83
C ALA A 22 -45.81 -8.23 -12.37
N GLU A 23 -45.56 -7.09 -11.71
CA GLU A 23 -46.62 -6.16 -11.32
C GLU A 23 -47.34 -5.59 -12.55
N PHE A 24 -46.61 -5.23 -13.61
CA PHE A 24 -47.19 -4.70 -14.84
C PHE A 24 -48.00 -5.76 -15.60
N GLU A 25 -47.46 -6.95 -15.80
CA GLU A 25 -48.14 -8.07 -16.47
C GLU A 25 -49.42 -8.49 -15.74
N SER A 26 -49.41 -8.46 -14.40
CA SER A 26 -50.60 -8.70 -13.59
C SER A 26 -51.65 -7.59 -13.65
N SER A 27 -51.25 -6.38 -14.04
CA SER A 27 -52.16 -5.24 -14.19
C SER A 27 -52.86 -5.18 -15.55
N LEU A 28 -52.39 -5.99 -16.52
CA LEU A 28 -52.97 -6.05 -17.86
C LEU A 28 -54.28 -6.86 -17.85
N PRO A 29 -55.37 -6.36 -18.45
CA PRO A 29 -56.65 -7.08 -18.49
C PRO A 29 -56.58 -8.38 -19.30
N ASP A 30 -55.80 -8.39 -20.38
CA ASP A 30 -55.54 -9.55 -21.23
C ASP A 30 -54.07 -9.53 -21.68
N LEU A 31 -53.27 -10.37 -21.04
CA LEU A 31 -51.85 -10.51 -21.34
C LEU A 31 -51.62 -11.09 -22.74
N ALA A 32 -52.47 -12.01 -23.19
CA ALA A 32 -52.28 -12.64 -24.50
C ALA A 32 -52.55 -11.65 -25.64
N ALA A 33 -53.57 -10.80 -25.50
CA ALA A 33 -53.83 -9.71 -26.43
C ALA A 33 -52.70 -8.66 -26.41
N ALA A 34 -52.23 -8.27 -25.23
CA ALA A 34 -51.11 -7.34 -25.10
C ALA A 34 -49.80 -7.88 -25.73
N GLU A 35 -49.52 -9.18 -25.58
CA GLU A 35 -48.40 -9.81 -26.25
C GLU A 35 -48.56 -9.87 -27.78
N ALA A 36 -49.79 -10.08 -28.27
CA ALA A 36 -50.05 -10.02 -29.71
C ALA A 36 -49.78 -8.62 -30.25
N GLU A 37 -50.27 -7.60 -29.57
CA GLU A 37 -50.02 -6.19 -29.91
C GLU A 37 -48.52 -5.86 -29.84
N LYS A 38 -47.79 -6.36 -28.83
CA LYS A 38 -46.33 -6.22 -28.75
C LYS A 38 -45.63 -6.83 -29.95
N ARG A 39 -46.02 -8.03 -30.38
CA ARG A 39 -45.45 -8.67 -31.57
C ARG A 39 -45.74 -7.87 -32.84
N ASP A 40 -46.93 -7.31 -32.96
CA ASP A 40 -47.31 -6.52 -34.14
C ASP A 40 -46.59 -5.16 -34.15
N ALA A 41 -46.40 -4.51 -33.00
CA ALA A 41 -45.57 -3.33 -32.86
C ALA A 41 -44.10 -3.61 -33.25
N GLN A 42 -43.55 -4.77 -32.87
CA GLN A 42 -42.21 -5.19 -33.27
C GLN A 42 -42.10 -5.45 -34.78
N LYS A 43 -43.11 -6.11 -35.37
CA LYS A 43 -43.17 -6.30 -36.84
C LYS A 43 -43.25 -4.97 -37.58
N LEU A 44 -44.08 -4.05 -37.11
CA LEU A 44 -44.19 -2.71 -37.68
C LEU A 44 -42.86 -1.96 -37.56
N GLY A 45 -42.20 -2.01 -36.41
CA GLY A 45 -40.88 -1.41 -36.20
C GLY A 45 -39.81 -1.99 -37.11
N ALA A 46 -39.80 -3.31 -37.31
CA ALA A 46 -38.90 -3.98 -38.25
C ALA A 46 -39.18 -3.55 -39.70
N PHE A 47 -40.45 -3.57 -40.11
CA PHE A 47 -40.87 -3.11 -41.43
C PHE A 47 -40.48 -1.65 -41.69
N LEU A 48 -40.71 -0.76 -40.73
CA LEU A 48 -40.29 0.64 -40.84
C LEU A 48 -38.78 0.78 -40.98
N LYS A 49 -37.99 0.01 -40.22
CA LYS A 49 -36.52 0.00 -40.35
C LYS A 49 -36.06 -0.49 -41.73
N GLU A 50 -36.76 -1.45 -42.32
CA GLU A 50 -36.46 -1.94 -43.67
C GLU A 50 -36.83 -0.94 -44.77
N GLN A 51 -37.97 -0.25 -44.62
CA GLN A 51 -38.45 0.74 -45.60
C GLN A 51 -37.75 2.09 -45.48
N LEU A 52 -37.30 2.46 -44.29
CA LEU A 52 -36.45 3.61 -44.09
C LEU A 52 -35.07 3.27 -44.64
N THR A 53 -34.85 3.59 -45.92
CA THR A 53 -33.53 3.49 -46.54
C THR A 53 -32.51 4.15 -45.61
N THR A 54 -31.57 3.37 -45.08
CA THR A 54 -30.44 3.89 -44.32
C THR A 54 -29.64 4.78 -45.24
N GLN A 55 -29.91 6.09 -45.19
CA GLN A 55 -29.06 7.09 -45.79
C GLN A 55 -27.67 6.87 -45.22
N ALA A 56 -26.72 6.48 -46.07
CA ALA A 56 -25.33 6.36 -45.66
C ALA A 56 -24.91 7.69 -45.05
N MET A 57 -24.58 7.67 -43.75
CA MET A 57 -24.11 8.86 -43.05
C MET A 57 -22.78 9.28 -43.69
N SER A 58 -22.64 10.55 -44.04
CA SER A 58 -21.46 11.07 -44.73
C SER A 58 -20.14 10.86 -43.97
N ASN A 59 -20.20 10.61 -42.66
CA ASN A 59 -19.05 10.49 -41.77
C ASN A 59 -19.14 9.26 -40.84
N GLU A 60 -19.52 8.10 -41.36
CA GLU A 60 -19.69 6.87 -40.55
C GLU A 60 -18.45 6.51 -39.71
N GLU A 61 -17.24 6.68 -40.24
CA GLU A 61 -15.99 6.39 -39.54
C GLU A 61 -15.80 7.27 -38.29
N PHE A 62 -16.16 8.56 -38.38
CA PHE A 62 -16.07 9.49 -37.26
C PHE A 62 -17.01 9.09 -36.12
N PHE A 63 -18.27 8.77 -36.44
CA PHE A 63 -19.25 8.34 -35.44
C PHE A 63 -18.90 7.00 -34.81
N SER A 64 -18.42 6.05 -35.63
CA SER A 64 -17.99 4.73 -35.15
C SER A 64 -16.81 4.85 -34.18
N HIS A 65 -15.84 5.71 -34.49
CA HIS A 65 -14.71 5.98 -33.61
C HIS A 65 -15.15 6.62 -32.28
N GLN A 66 -16.02 7.63 -32.33
CA GLN A 66 -16.56 8.29 -31.15
C GLN A 66 -17.36 7.31 -30.26
N LEU A 67 -18.18 6.45 -30.87
CA LEU A 67 -18.94 5.42 -30.17
C LEU A 67 -18.03 4.39 -29.52
N HIS A 68 -17.03 3.89 -30.24
CA HIS A 68 -16.06 2.95 -29.67
C HIS A 68 -15.28 3.57 -28.52
N GLU A 69 -14.83 4.82 -28.64
CA GLU A 69 -14.17 5.51 -27.54
C GLU A 69 -15.09 5.66 -26.33
N TRP A 70 -16.35 6.05 -26.54
CA TRP A 70 -17.31 6.22 -25.47
C TRP A 70 -17.60 4.89 -24.75
N ILE A 71 -17.84 3.81 -25.50
CA ILE A 71 -18.04 2.46 -24.96
C ILE A 71 -16.79 1.99 -24.20
N ALA A 72 -15.59 2.22 -24.73
CA ALA A 72 -14.33 1.87 -24.08
C ALA A 72 -14.14 2.62 -22.76
N ARG A 73 -14.49 3.91 -22.70
CA ARG A 73 -14.43 4.71 -21.47
C ARG A 73 -15.42 4.21 -20.41
N GLU A 74 -16.66 3.94 -20.81
CA GLU A 74 -17.71 3.46 -19.91
C GLU A 74 -17.40 2.06 -19.36
N SER A 75 -16.95 1.15 -20.23
CA SER A 75 -16.54 -0.21 -19.83
C SER A 75 -15.31 -0.20 -18.92
N ALA A 76 -14.31 0.64 -19.19
CA ALA A 76 -13.15 0.81 -18.33
C ALA A 76 -13.52 1.37 -16.95
N ALA A 77 -14.46 2.32 -16.87
CA ALA A 77 -14.97 2.85 -15.61
C ALA A 77 -15.67 1.76 -14.77
N ARG A 78 -16.51 0.93 -15.41
CA ARG A 78 -17.13 -0.25 -14.77
C ARG A 78 -16.10 -1.27 -14.29
N HIS A 79 -15.07 -1.54 -15.08
CA HIS A 79 -14.04 -2.51 -14.71
C HIS A 79 -13.17 -2.05 -13.54
N ARG A 80 -12.81 -0.75 -13.49
CA ARG A 80 -12.03 -0.18 -12.37
C ARG A 80 -12.75 -0.29 -11.02
N SER A 81 -14.08 -0.19 -10.99
CA SER A 81 -14.87 -0.29 -9.76
C SER A 81 -14.77 -1.65 -9.06
N THR A 82 -14.45 -2.72 -9.79
CA THR A 82 -14.41 -4.09 -9.25
C THR A 82 -13.00 -4.56 -8.81
N SER A 83 -11.94 -3.81 -9.15
CA SER A 83 -10.55 -4.21 -8.90
C SER A 83 -10.08 -3.99 -7.44
N THR A 84 -10.77 -3.11 -6.70
CA THR A 84 -10.36 -2.75 -5.34
C THR A 84 -10.65 -3.83 -4.30
N TRP A 85 -11.58 -4.76 -4.58
CA TRP A 85 -11.95 -5.80 -3.63
C TRP A 85 -10.84 -6.84 -3.38
N TRP A 86 -9.94 -7.03 -4.34
CA TRP A 86 -8.88 -8.04 -4.26
C TRP A 86 -7.51 -7.48 -3.82
N THR A 87 -7.30 -6.17 -3.96
CA THR A 87 -6.02 -5.51 -3.65
C THR A 87 -5.90 -5.06 -2.20
N ILE A 88 -6.99 -4.61 -1.58
CA ILE A 88 -6.99 -4.18 -0.16
C ILE A 88 -6.66 -5.34 0.80
N PRO A 89 -7.24 -6.56 0.67
CA PRO A 89 -6.94 -7.66 1.60
C PRO A 89 -5.46 -8.06 1.53
N ARG A 90 -4.88 -8.17 0.33
CA ARG A 90 -3.47 -8.58 0.17
C ARG A 90 -2.51 -7.56 0.78
N LEU A 91 -2.84 -6.27 0.70
CA LEU A 91 -2.04 -5.21 1.31
C LEU A 91 -2.05 -5.28 2.85
N VAL A 92 -3.22 -5.56 3.43
CA VAL A 92 -3.37 -5.75 4.88
C VAL A 92 -2.59 -6.99 5.34
N TRP A 93 -2.69 -8.10 4.61
CA TRP A 93 -1.94 -9.32 4.92
C TRP A 93 -0.42 -9.11 4.78
N SER A 94 0.06 -8.42 3.73
CA SER A 94 1.49 -8.11 3.59
C SER A 94 2.01 -7.15 4.66
N GLY A 95 1.18 -6.19 5.09
CA GLY A 95 1.52 -5.28 6.17
C GLY A 95 1.61 -6.01 7.50
N ALA A 96 0.63 -6.88 7.80
CA ALA A 96 0.61 -7.68 9.02
C ALA A 96 1.79 -8.66 9.09
N THR A 97 2.16 -9.32 7.98
CA THR A 97 3.32 -10.23 7.96
C THR A 97 4.65 -9.50 8.15
N ALA A 98 4.83 -8.34 7.51
CA ALA A 98 6.02 -7.51 7.72
C ALA A 98 6.14 -7.02 9.17
N LEU A 99 5.02 -6.58 9.77
CA LEU A 99 5.00 -6.13 11.16
C LEU A 99 5.28 -7.28 12.14
N ALA A 100 4.71 -8.47 11.90
CA ALA A 100 4.99 -9.65 12.72
C ALA A 100 6.46 -10.06 12.64
N LEU A 101 7.05 -10.09 11.44
CA LEU A 101 8.48 -10.38 11.26
C LEU A 101 9.36 -9.37 12.00
N PHE A 102 9.03 -8.08 11.93
CA PHE A 102 9.76 -7.03 12.65
C PHE A 102 9.67 -7.19 14.18
N VAL A 103 8.49 -7.52 14.71
CA VAL A 103 8.34 -7.78 16.15
C VAL A 103 9.12 -9.01 16.58
N ILE A 104 9.10 -10.09 15.79
CA ILE A 104 9.85 -11.31 16.10
C ILE A 104 11.36 -11.02 16.09
N THR A 105 11.87 -10.34 15.06
CA THR A 105 13.31 -10.04 14.97
C THR A 105 13.78 -9.10 16.07
N THR A 106 13.00 -8.08 16.41
CA THR A 106 13.34 -7.16 17.52
C THR A 106 13.33 -7.85 18.87
N VAL A 107 12.34 -8.70 19.16
CA VAL A 107 12.30 -9.47 20.41
C VAL A 107 13.47 -10.45 20.50
N VAL A 108 13.81 -11.15 19.41
CA VAL A 108 14.97 -12.05 19.38
C VAL A 108 16.27 -11.27 19.60
N LEU A 109 16.45 -10.13 18.94
CA LEU A 109 17.64 -9.29 19.09
C LEU A 109 17.78 -8.73 20.52
N MET A 110 16.70 -8.26 21.13
CA MET A 110 16.70 -7.80 22.52
C MET A 110 16.89 -8.97 23.51
N SER A 111 16.40 -10.16 23.21
CA SER A 111 16.58 -11.34 24.07
C SER A 111 18.01 -11.89 24.00
N GLN A 112 18.71 -11.69 22.87
CA GLN A 112 20.13 -12.03 22.74
C GLN A 112 21.06 -10.98 23.35
N HIS A 113 20.62 -9.73 23.48
CA HIS A 113 21.31 -8.75 24.32
C HIS A 113 21.04 -9.05 25.80
N GLN A 114 21.84 -9.93 26.40
CA GLN A 114 21.99 -9.94 27.84
C GLN A 114 22.49 -8.56 28.29
N PRO A 115 21.89 -7.92 29.32
CA PRO A 115 22.43 -6.70 29.91
C PRO A 115 23.63 -7.04 30.80
N GLY A 116 24.70 -7.55 30.18
CA GLY A 116 25.90 -8.03 30.85
C GLY A 116 27.21 -7.48 30.26
N GLU A 117 27.22 -6.99 29.02
CA GLU A 117 28.40 -6.36 28.42
C GLU A 117 28.23 -4.84 28.45
N GLN A 118 28.40 -4.29 29.66
CA GLN A 118 28.79 -2.90 29.81
C GLN A 118 30.15 -2.71 29.15
N SER A 119 30.14 -2.26 27.90
CA SER A 119 31.18 -1.43 27.29
C SER A 119 32.63 -1.87 27.54
N GLU A 120 33.15 -2.74 26.67
CA GLU A 120 34.59 -3.00 26.45
C GLU A 120 35.40 -1.75 26.00
N TYR A 121 34.82 -0.54 26.12
CA TYR A 121 35.45 0.73 25.81
C TYR A 121 35.62 1.65 27.04
N LEU A 122 35.27 1.17 28.23
CA LEU A 122 35.41 1.97 29.46
C LEU A 122 36.87 1.93 29.93
N THR A 123 37.69 2.78 29.32
CA THR A 123 39.01 3.15 29.82
C THR A 123 38.87 3.66 31.25
N GLN A 124 39.20 2.80 32.22
CA GLN A 124 39.21 3.15 33.63
C GLN A 124 40.38 4.08 33.89
N ILE A 125 40.13 5.38 33.90
CA ILE A 125 41.13 6.40 34.23
C ILE A 125 41.40 6.34 35.73
N LEU A 126 42.42 5.58 36.13
CA LEU A 126 42.95 5.58 37.49
C LEU A 126 43.84 6.82 37.68
N GLN A 127 43.25 7.86 38.26
CA GLN A 127 43.92 9.12 38.56
C GLN A 127 44.65 9.01 39.91
N SER A 128 45.90 8.52 39.91
CA SER A 128 46.74 8.56 41.11
C SER A 128 47.41 9.93 41.23
N ARG A 129 46.97 10.77 42.18
CA ARG A 129 47.69 12.01 42.52
C ARG A 129 49.02 11.66 43.16
N VAL A 130 50.11 12.15 42.57
CA VAL A 130 51.45 12.14 43.17
C VAL A 130 51.52 13.26 44.21
N ASP A 131 52.22 12.96 45.31
CA ASP A 131 52.43 13.76 46.51
C ASP A 131 52.90 15.21 46.17
N PRO A 132 52.26 16.28 46.70
CA PRO A 132 52.43 17.66 46.22
C PRO A 132 53.80 18.31 46.50
N ALA A 133 54.71 17.63 47.21
CA ALA A 133 55.99 18.21 47.61
C ALA A 133 57.08 18.17 46.51
N ALA A 134 56.88 17.42 45.43
CA ALA A 134 57.92 17.23 44.40
C ALA A 134 57.65 17.95 43.06
N ASN A 135 56.40 18.15 42.61
CA ASN A 135 56.11 18.91 41.39
C ASN A 135 54.61 19.28 41.28
N PRO A 136 54.22 20.56 41.27
CA PRO A 136 52.81 20.97 41.32
C PRO A 136 52.03 20.85 40.00
N ASN A 137 52.64 20.39 38.89
CA ASN A 137 51.98 20.38 37.57
C ASN A 137 52.13 19.06 36.78
N ALA A 138 52.48 17.95 37.43
CA ALA A 138 52.62 16.66 36.76
C ALA A 138 51.37 15.79 36.94
N THR A 139 50.68 15.47 35.84
CA THR A 139 49.60 14.47 35.82
C THR A 139 50.10 13.23 35.08
N ILE A 140 49.99 12.07 35.73
CA ILE A 140 50.37 10.78 35.14
C ILE A 140 49.08 9.99 34.91
N SER A 141 48.78 9.65 33.66
CA SER A 141 47.68 8.78 33.26
C SER A 141 48.25 7.44 32.79
N ILE A 142 47.78 6.36 33.43
CA ILE A 142 48.23 5.00 33.13
C ILE A 142 47.15 4.31 32.30
N PHE A 143 47.52 3.79 31.14
CA PHE A 143 46.66 2.99 30.29
C PHE A 143 47.18 1.54 30.29
N GLU A 144 46.35 0.61 30.76
CA GLU A 144 46.65 -0.83 30.74
C GLU A 144 45.67 -1.52 29.79
N SER A 145 46.18 -2.13 28.71
CA SER A 145 45.39 -2.98 27.82
C SER A 145 45.51 -4.42 28.29
N LYS A 146 44.38 -5.09 28.57
CA LYS A 146 44.33 -6.47 29.07
C LYS A 146 44.18 -7.55 27.98
N THR A 147 44.34 -7.21 26.71
CA THR A 147 44.25 -8.21 25.62
C THR A 147 45.53 -8.18 24.78
N ASP A 148 46.30 -9.26 24.91
CA ASP A 148 47.54 -9.63 24.21
C ASP A 148 48.65 -8.56 24.14
N ASN A 149 49.79 -8.90 24.78
CA ASN A 149 50.94 -8.04 25.09
C ASN A 149 50.68 -6.98 26.17
N LYS A 150 51.18 -7.27 27.38
CA LYS A 150 51.27 -6.38 28.55
C LYS A 150 52.06 -5.11 28.21
N VAL A 151 51.45 -4.17 27.51
CA VAL A 151 52.01 -2.85 27.24
C VAL A 151 51.31 -1.88 28.17
N THR A 152 52.02 -1.46 29.21
CA THR A 152 51.60 -0.37 30.10
C THR A 152 52.09 0.93 29.48
N VAL A 153 51.17 1.76 28.98
CA VAL A 153 51.52 3.09 28.47
C VAL A 153 51.33 4.11 29.58
N LEU A 154 52.45 4.69 30.02
CA LEU A 154 52.49 5.79 30.98
C LEU A 154 52.49 7.11 30.20
N TRP A 155 51.37 7.84 30.24
CA TRP A 155 51.29 9.17 29.67
C TRP A 155 51.55 10.19 30.79
N THR A 156 52.68 10.88 30.72
CA THR A 156 53.07 11.88 31.71
C THR A 156 52.99 13.26 31.08
N GLU A 157 52.04 14.08 31.53
CA GLU A 157 51.92 15.48 31.09
C GLU A 157 52.52 16.39 32.18
N GLY A 158 53.47 17.26 31.79
CA GLY A 158 54.08 18.25 32.70
C GLY A 158 55.39 17.85 33.41
N LEU A 159 56.01 16.71 33.08
CA LEU A 159 57.35 16.35 33.57
C LEU A 159 58.44 16.89 32.64
N GLN A 160 59.38 17.68 33.17
CA GLN A 160 60.43 18.35 32.40
C GLN A 160 61.58 17.41 31.97
N SER A 161 61.70 16.22 32.59
CA SER A 161 62.56 15.12 32.15
C SER A 161 62.12 13.80 32.78
N LEU A 162 62.23 12.69 32.02
CA LEU A 162 62.11 11.36 32.59
C LEU A 162 63.45 10.95 33.25
N PRO A 163 63.46 10.42 34.49
CA PRO A 163 64.67 9.86 35.09
C PRO A 163 65.19 8.69 34.25
N ALA A 164 66.50 8.66 33.99
CA ALA A 164 67.16 7.69 33.11
C ALA A 164 67.12 6.22 33.61
N ASP A 165 66.60 5.97 34.82
CA ASP A 165 66.57 4.65 35.45
C ASP A 165 65.35 3.79 35.11
N TYR A 166 64.44 4.24 34.24
CA TYR A 166 63.29 3.42 33.80
C TYR A 166 63.62 2.40 32.69
N ALA A 167 64.84 2.41 32.16
CA ALA A 167 65.31 1.46 31.16
C ALA A 167 66.38 0.51 31.74
N ALA A 168 66.07 -0.17 32.86
CA ALA A 168 66.93 -1.23 33.39
C ALA A 168 66.16 -2.26 34.23
N LYS A 169 65.51 -3.23 33.57
CA LYS A 169 65.85 -4.67 33.57
C LYS A 169 64.69 -5.50 33.02
#